data_AF-A0A1H4C0S3-F1
#
_entry.id   AF-A0A1H4C0S3-F1
#
_cell.length_a   1.000
_cell.length_b   1.000
_cell.length_c   1.000
_cell.angle_alpha   90.00
_cell.angle_beta   90.00
_cell.angle_gamma   90.00
#
_symmetry.space_group_name_H-M   'P 1'
#
loop_
_entity.id
_entity.type
_entity.pdbx_description
1 polymer ?
#
loop_
_entity_poly.entity_id
_entity_poly.type
_entity_poly.pdbx_seq_one_letter_code
_entity_poly.pdbx_strand_id
1 'polypeptide(L)'
;MERKNYTVAVDLGSSSVVVAVGEKTPEGAVDVACVVSKPVEGVNAGRIENIELVSRAIREAVSEAEEQLGIRITEAYAGISGDFVRCARHTDHVFVYDPQNGVNQKDVDALFDRMRNVQAPDDETIMERVPQNYLVDDSQEVRNPVGSFGKKLSSTFNFILCLKTPMQRLDMALKRLGIKMLGVVSDALAVPESVLLPDEKEEGVAVVDIGGGVTDVTVYYRNVVRYIASIPIGASAINRDIRTMSVPEKHVESLKQKYGSAVAELAPEDKLIRVNGRTAREAKDILLRNLATVVEARATDIAEFVQQEIKDSGFAGKLAYGIVLTGGSAKLKDLDELFRRVTGMDVRVAVPEAGITEESKEKVADPAYSTAVGILLKGAEQGGCAFVERPSTPASTAVPGAAPRTGFIPPQQQPGPKFTSVPPRYPQAAPAEEPAPAETRPEIPGQDEEADREDPVVVEPKRKRGFGSIVMSAIDKINKGFSAAEDEEI
;
A
#
# COMPACT_ATOMS: atom_id res chain seq x y z
N MET A 1 -7.83 1.20 38.08
CA MET A 1 -7.36 1.49 36.72
C MET A 1 -8.43 1.02 35.78
N GLU A 2 -8.97 1.91 34.95
CA GLU A 2 -9.84 1.48 33.86
C GLU A 2 -9.04 0.59 32.92
N ARG A 3 -9.63 -0.56 32.55
CA ARG A 3 -9.11 -1.40 31.48
C ARG A 3 -9.27 -0.58 30.21
N LYS A 4 -8.20 0.09 29.76
CA LYS A 4 -8.17 0.72 28.43
C LYS A 4 -8.50 -0.35 27.40
N ASN A 5 -9.23 0.00 26.34
CA ASN A 5 -9.57 -0.96 25.30
C ASN A 5 -8.92 -0.52 23.99
N TYR A 6 -7.64 -0.85 23.83
CA TYR A 6 -6.87 -0.44 22.66
C TYR A 6 -7.27 -1.23 21.42
N THR A 7 -7.43 -0.54 20.29
CA THR A 7 -7.42 -1.13 18.96
C THR A 7 -6.03 -0.91 18.36
N VAL A 8 -5.50 -1.93 17.69
CA VAL A 8 -4.18 -1.88 17.03
C VAL A 8 -4.36 -2.13 15.55
N ALA A 9 -3.80 -1.25 14.72
CA ALA A 9 -3.75 -1.35 13.28
C ALA A 9 -2.31 -1.53 12.80
N VAL A 10 -2.11 -2.46 11.87
CA VAL A 10 -0.84 -2.69 11.16
C VAL A 10 -1.07 -2.50 9.68
N ASP A 11 -0.53 -1.41 9.14
CA ASP A 11 -0.45 -1.15 7.71
C ASP A 11 0.90 -1.65 7.16
N LEU A 12 0.86 -2.57 6.19
CA LEU A 12 2.04 -3.10 5.52
C LEU A 12 2.14 -2.51 4.10
N GLY A 13 2.75 -1.33 4.02
CA GLY A 13 3.11 -0.73 2.75
C GLY A 13 4.32 -1.39 2.08
N SER A 14 4.55 -1.02 0.82
CA SER A 14 5.75 -1.50 0.08
C SER A 14 7.06 -0.79 0.47
N SER A 15 6.99 0.26 1.29
CA SER A 15 8.17 1.07 1.69
C SER A 15 8.28 1.27 3.20
N SER A 16 7.17 1.16 3.93
CA SER A 16 7.14 1.20 5.39
C SER A 16 6.05 0.30 5.95
N VAL A 17 6.23 -0.12 7.20
CA VAL A 17 5.18 -0.61 8.07
C VAL A 17 4.76 0.52 9.00
N VAL A 18 3.46 0.74 9.14
CA VAL A 18 2.90 1.70 10.11
C VAL A 18 2.06 0.94 11.13
N VAL A 19 2.33 1.17 12.41
CA VAL A 19 1.54 0.64 13.53
C VAL A 19 0.85 1.81 14.20
N ALA A 20 -0.49 1.77 14.23
CA ALA A 20 -1.30 2.75 14.95
C ALA A 20 -2.04 2.07 16.10
N VAL A 21 -2.09 2.73 17.25
CA VAL A 21 -2.81 2.27 18.44
C VAL A 21 -3.73 3.39 18.88
N GLY A 22 -5.00 3.06 19.12
CA GLY A 22 -5.98 4.03 19.59
C GLY A 22 -7.04 3.43 20.49
N GLU A 23 -7.83 4.31 21.09
CA GLU A 23 -8.90 3.98 22.01
C GLU A 23 -10.19 4.67 21.58
N LYS A 24 -11.30 3.94 21.53
CA LYS A 24 -12.59 4.52 21.20
C LYS A 24 -13.12 5.31 22.38
N THR A 25 -13.41 6.59 22.18
CA THR A 25 -13.97 7.47 23.20
C THR A 25 -15.47 7.19 23.40
N PRO A 26 -16.06 7.61 24.54
CA PRO A 26 -17.50 7.50 24.77
C PRO A 26 -18.37 8.19 23.71
N GLU A 27 -17.83 9.23 23.06
CA GLU A 27 -18.47 9.98 21.98
C GLU A 27 -18.40 9.28 20.62
N GLY A 28 -17.66 8.16 20.54
CA GLY A 28 -17.56 7.31 19.36
C GLY A 28 -16.38 7.61 18.44
N ALA A 29 -15.66 8.71 18.66
CA ALA A 29 -14.40 9.00 17.96
C ALA A 29 -13.27 8.09 18.45
N VAL A 30 -12.18 8.00 17.69
CA VAL A 30 -10.97 7.28 18.10
C VAL A 30 -9.89 8.27 18.53
N ASP A 31 -9.41 8.13 19.76
CA ASP A 31 -8.20 8.80 20.22
C ASP A 31 -6.97 7.98 19.82
N VAL A 32 -6.11 8.55 18.99
CA VAL A 32 -4.88 7.93 18.52
C VAL A 32 -3.80 8.13 19.58
N ALA A 33 -3.56 7.07 20.34
CA ALA A 33 -2.59 7.03 21.43
C ALA A 33 -1.14 6.99 20.91
N CYS A 34 -0.89 6.28 19.82
CA CYS A 34 0.45 6.10 19.26
C CYS A 34 0.39 5.80 17.76
N VAL A 35 1.34 6.33 16.99
CA VAL A 35 1.62 5.92 15.60
C VAL A 35 3.14 5.79 15.44
N VAL A 36 3.58 4.64 14.91
CA VAL A 36 4.99 4.34 14.65
C VAL A 36 5.15 3.88 13.21
N SER A 37 6.12 4.45 12.50
CA SER A 37 6.48 4.03 11.14
C SER A 37 7.92 3.53 11.07
N LYS A 38 8.13 2.39 10.41
CA LYS A 38 9.46 1.81 10.16
C LYS A 38 9.62 1.45 8.68
N PRO A 39 10.80 1.67 8.08
CA PRO A 39 11.05 1.23 6.71
C PRO A 39 10.94 -0.30 6.61
N VAL A 40 10.49 -0.80 5.46
CA VAL A 40 10.38 -2.25 5.20
C VAL A 40 10.98 -2.60 3.85
N GLU A 41 11.59 -3.79 3.80
CA GLU A 41 12.05 -4.44 2.58
C GLU A 41 11.35 -5.79 2.42
N GLY A 42 11.39 -6.36 1.21
CA GLY A 42 10.77 -7.65 0.95
C GLY A 42 9.27 -7.58 0.68
N VAL A 43 8.75 -6.40 0.34
CA VAL A 43 7.40 -6.19 -0.19
C VAL A 43 7.52 -5.52 -1.55
N ASN A 44 6.80 -6.04 -2.54
CA ASN A 44 6.81 -5.53 -3.90
C ASN A 44 5.38 -5.47 -4.44
N ALA A 45 4.91 -4.26 -4.77
CA ALA A 45 3.53 -4.00 -5.21
C ALA A 45 2.48 -4.71 -4.31
N GLY A 46 2.65 -4.58 -2.98
CA GLY A 46 1.78 -5.21 -1.98
C GLY A 46 2.04 -6.69 -1.70
N ARG A 47 2.82 -7.38 -2.54
CA ARG A 47 3.15 -8.80 -2.35
C ARG A 47 4.35 -8.97 -1.43
N ILE A 48 4.18 -9.77 -0.37
CA ILE A 48 5.26 -10.12 0.55
C ILE A 48 6.19 -11.14 -0.14
N GLU A 49 7.36 -10.71 -0.59
CA GLU A 49 8.39 -11.57 -1.17
C GLU A 49 9.23 -12.25 -0.07
N ASN A 50 9.55 -11.53 1.01
CA ASN A 50 10.36 -12.03 2.12
C ASN A 50 9.71 -11.80 3.48
N ILE A 51 9.12 -12.86 4.05
CA ILE A 51 8.41 -12.82 5.33
C ILE A 51 9.34 -12.48 6.51
N GLU A 52 10.63 -12.87 6.47
CA GLU A 52 11.57 -12.57 7.56
C GLU A 52 11.85 -11.06 7.66
N LEU A 53 12.09 -10.41 6.52
CA LEU A 53 12.34 -8.96 6.48
C LEU A 53 11.10 -8.18 6.93
N VAL A 54 9.92 -8.58 6.45
CA VAL A 54 8.64 -8.00 6.88
C VAL A 54 8.40 -8.21 8.38
N SER A 55 8.59 -9.44 8.89
CA SER A 55 8.39 -9.74 10.31
C SER A 55 9.33 -8.92 11.20
N ARG A 56 10.57 -8.65 10.75
CA ARG A 56 11.52 -7.79 11.47
C ARG A 56 11.03 -6.35 11.53
N ALA A 57 10.61 -5.76 10.40
CA ALA A 57 10.10 -4.39 10.37
C ALA A 57 8.84 -4.22 11.24
N ILE A 58 7.90 -5.18 11.18
CA ILE A 58 6.72 -5.17 12.04
C ILE A 58 7.14 -5.26 13.51
N ARG A 59 8.09 -6.14 13.86
CA ARG A 59 8.59 -6.26 15.24
C ARG A 59 9.17 -4.95 15.75
N GLU A 60 9.94 -4.25 14.94
CA GLU A 60 10.53 -2.97 15.31
C GLU A 60 9.45 -1.91 15.57
N ALA A 61 8.47 -1.78 14.67
CA ALA A 61 7.38 -0.83 14.83
C ALA A 61 6.49 -1.15 16.06
N VAL A 62 6.13 -2.43 16.24
CA VAL A 62 5.34 -2.89 17.38
C VAL A 62 6.09 -2.70 18.70
N SER A 63 7.39 -3.00 18.74
CA SER A 63 8.17 -2.90 19.98
C SER A 63 8.29 -1.45 20.47
N GLU A 64 8.42 -0.50 19.54
CA GLU A 64 8.43 0.93 19.87
C GLU A 64 7.05 1.41 20.35
N ALA A 65 5.95 0.97 19.71
CA ALA A 65 4.60 1.29 20.18
C ALA A 65 4.33 0.72 21.58
N GLU A 66 4.76 -0.53 21.84
CA GLU A 66 4.69 -1.17 23.15
C GLU A 66 5.50 -0.43 24.22
N GLU A 67 6.68 0.09 23.88
CA GLU A 67 7.53 0.87 24.77
C GLU A 67 6.88 2.21 25.13
N GLN A 68 6.36 2.95 24.14
CA GLN A 68 5.70 4.23 24.35
C GLN A 68 4.44 4.11 25.23
N LEU A 69 3.71 3.01 25.10
CA LEU A 69 2.43 2.79 25.80
C LEU A 69 2.54 1.93 27.07
N GLY A 70 3.67 1.26 27.30
CA GLY A 70 3.83 0.33 28.42
C GLY A 70 2.97 -0.94 28.33
N ILE A 71 2.61 -1.37 27.12
CA ILE A 71 1.75 -2.53 26.87
C ILE A 71 2.49 -3.65 26.13
N ARG A 72 1.82 -4.79 25.98
CA ARG A 72 2.19 -5.87 25.07
C ARG A 72 1.04 -6.07 24.08
N ILE A 73 1.33 -5.90 22.80
CA ILE A 73 0.40 -6.09 21.70
C ILE A 73 0.34 -7.60 21.37
N THR A 74 -0.86 -8.19 21.47
CA THR A 74 -1.10 -9.61 21.16
C THR A 74 -2.10 -9.82 20.04
N GLU A 75 -2.86 -8.80 19.68
CA GLU A 75 -3.87 -8.83 18.64
C GLU A 75 -3.80 -7.54 17.81
N ALA A 76 -4.08 -7.63 16.51
CA ALA A 76 -4.12 -6.47 15.63
C ALA A 76 -5.05 -6.69 14.42
N TYR A 77 -5.60 -5.60 13.92
CA TYR A 77 -6.18 -5.52 12.58
C TYR A 77 -5.08 -5.15 11.59
N ALA A 78 -5.20 -5.62 10.35
CA ALA A 78 -4.20 -5.35 9.33
C ALA A 78 -4.81 -4.82 8.03
N GLY A 79 -4.02 -4.01 7.31
CA GLY A 79 -4.30 -3.54 5.97
C GLY A 79 -3.72 -4.47 4.91
N ILE A 80 -4.34 -4.47 3.74
CA ILE A 80 -3.79 -5.12 2.56
C ILE A 80 -4.18 -4.37 1.29
N SER A 81 -3.20 -4.19 0.41
CA SER A 81 -3.33 -3.54 -0.88
C SER A 81 -2.50 -4.28 -1.93
N GLY A 82 -2.98 -4.29 -3.17
CA GLY A 82 -2.30 -4.87 -4.31
C GLY A 82 -3.26 -5.37 -5.38
N ASP A 83 -2.72 -5.70 -6.56
CA ASP A 83 -3.47 -6.21 -7.73
C ASP A 83 -4.26 -7.51 -7.49
N PHE A 84 -4.05 -8.14 -6.33
CA PHE A 84 -4.77 -9.31 -5.84
C PHE A 84 -6.04 -8.97 -5.04
N VAL A 85 -6.34 -7.68 -4.86
CA VAL A 85 -7.62 -7.17 -4.36
C VAL A 85 -8.42 -6.64 -5.54
N ARG A 86 -9.66 -7.10 -5.69
CA ARG A 86 -10.53 -6.69 -6.81
C ARG A 86 -11.99 -6.57 -6.39
N CYS A 87 -12.73 -5.75 -7.13
CA CYS A 87 -14.17 -5.64 -7.01
C CYS A 87 -14.88 -6.51 -8.05
N ALA A 88 -15.71 -7.46 -7.61
CA ALA A 88 -16.61 -8.22 -8.49
C ALA A 88 -18.05 -7.76 -8.29
N ARG A 89 -18.76 -7.52 -9.39
CA ARG A 89 -20.19 -7.20 -9.34
C ARG A 89 -20.98 -8.48 -9.49
N HIS A 90 -21.98 -8.67 -8.64
CA HIS A 90 -22.92 -9.78 -8.76
C HIS A 90 -24.33 -9.27 -8.50
N THR A 91 -25.26 -9.68 -9.34
CA THR A 91 -26.67 -9.29 -9.27
C THR A 91 -27.48 -10.56 -9.09
N ASP A 92 -28.41 -10.52 -8.15
CA ASP A 92 -29.36 -11.59 -7.88
C ASP A 92 -30.73 -10.95 -7.59
N HIS A 93 -31.76 -11.79 -7.52
CA HIS A 93 -33.14 -11.37 -7.38
C HIS A 93 -33.97 -12.36 -6.56
N VAL A 94 -35.11 -11.86 -6.10
CA VAL A 94 -36.19 -12.64 -5.50
C VAL A 94 -37.52 -12.23 -6.12
N PHE A 95 -38.47 -13.15 -6.13
CA PHE A 95 -39.86 -12.82 -6.44
C PHE A 95 -40.55 -12.29 -5.18
N VAL A 96 -41.30 -11.20 -5.34
CA VAL A 96 -42.06 -10.57 -4.27
C VAL A 96 -43.14 -11.53 -3.79
N TYR A 97 -43.18 -11.80 -2.49
CA TYR A 97 -44.08 -12.79 -1.90
C TYR A 97 -45.57 -12.44 -2.10
N ASP A 98 -45.92 -11.15 -1.95
CA ASP A 98 -47.28 -10.64 -2.15
C ASP A 98 -47.27 -9.41 -3.07
N PRO A 99 -47.26 -9.60 -4.39
CA PRO A 99 -47.17 -8.50 -5.35
C PRO A 99 -48.32 -7.48 -5.26
N GLN A 100 -49.46 -7.83 -4.64
CA GLN A 100 -50.59 -6.90 -4.47
C GLN A 100 -50.33 -5.86 -3.39
N ASN A 101 -49.46 -6.15 -2.43
CA ASN A 101 -49.05 -5.26 -1.35
C ASN A 101 -47.65 -4.65 -1.57
N GLY A 102 -47.03 -4.94 -2.72
CA GLY A 102 -45.68 -4.50 -3.06
C GLY A 102 -44.59 -5.23 -2.29
N VAL A 103 -43.35 -4.80 -2.52
CA VAL A 103 -42.15 -5.32 -1.84
C VAL A 103 -42.26 -5.06 -0.34
N ASN A 104 -42.07 -6.09 0.47
CA ASN A 104 -42.04 -5.98 1.92
C ASN A 104 -40.65 -6.33 2.48
N GLN A 105 -40.45 -6.16 3.79
CA GLN A 105 -39.16 -6.40 4.44
C GLN A 105 -38.67 -7.85 4.28
N LYS A 106 -39.57 -8.85 4.25
CA LYS A 106 -39.17 -10.25 4.08
C LYS A 106 -38.58 -10.52 2.71
N ASP A 107 -39.05 -9.83 1.68
CA ASP A 107 -38.49 -9.94 0.33
C ASP A 107 -37.06 -9.38 0.31
N VAL A 108 -36.85 -8.24 0.98
CA VAL A 108 -35.53 -7.63 1.14
C VAL A 108 -34.58 -8.54 1.92
N ASP A 109 -35.04 -9.09 3.05
CA ASP A 109 -34.26 -10.00 3.89
C ASP A 109 -33.88 -11.28 3.12
N ALA A 110 -34.83 -11.86 2.36
CA ALA A 110 -34.58 -13.03 1.53
C ALA A 110 -33.54 -12.76 0.44
N LEU A 111 -33.56 -11.57 -0.18
CA LEU A 111 -32.53 -11.17 -1.16
C LEU A 111 -31.16 -11.02 -0.50
N PHE A 112 -31.09 -10.40 0.67
CA PHE A 112 -29.85 -10.29 1.44
C PHE A 112 -29.30 -11.66 1.85
N ASP A 113 -30.15 -12.59 2.26
CA ASP A 113 -29.74 -13.94 2.63
C ASP A 113 -29.15 -14.70 1.43
N ARG A 114 -29.73 -14.55 0.23
CA ARG A 114 -29.12 -15.09 -1.01
C ARG A 114 -27.73 -14.51 -1.25
N MET A 115 -27.60 -13.18 -1.19
CA MET A 115 -26.32 -12.48 -1.40
C MET A 115 -25.27 -12.84 -0.35
N ARG A 116 -25.68 -13.10 0.90
CA ARG A 116 -24.78 -13.54 1.97
C ARG A 116 -24.21 -14.93 1.69
N ASN A 117 -24.99 -15.81 1.06
CA ASN A 117 -24.61 -17.19 0.75
C ASN A 117 -23.74 -17.32 -0.50
N VAL A 118 -23.54 -16.24 -1.28
CA VAL A 118 -22.58 -16.21 -2.39
C VAL A 118 -21.18 -16.55 -1.87
N GLN A 119 -20.59 -17.56 -2.50
CA GLN A 119 -19.25 -18.06 -2.19
C GLN A 119 -18.21 -17.37 -3.06
N ALA A 120 -17.02 -17.16 -2.47
CA ALA A 120 -15.86 -16.73 -3.23
C ALA A 120 -15.34 -17.90 -4.09
N PRO A 121 -14.60 -17.62 -5.18
CA PRO A 121 -13.74 -18.61 -5.82
C PRO A 121 -12.77 -19.28 -4.83
N ASP A 122 -12.33 -20.49 -5.15
CA ASP A 122 -11.54 -21.34 -4.24
C ASP A 122 -10.24 -20.70 -3.74
N ASP A 123 -9.62 -19.83 -4.52
CA ASP A 123 -8.36 -19.15 -4.22
C ASP A 123 -8.55 -17.74 -3.65
N GLU A 124 -9.81 -17.29 -3.47
CA GLU A 124 -10.17 -15.95 -3.03
C GLU A 124 -11.00 -15.95 -1.74
N THR A 125 -11.02 -14.81 -1.06
CA THR A 125 -11.86 -14.54 0.10
C THR A 125 -12.68 -13.30 -0.16
N ILE A 126 -13.98 -13.36 0.11
CA ILE A 126 -14.82 -12.16 0.17
C ILE A 126 -14.45 -11.41 1.45
N MET A 127 -13.78 -10.28 1.29
CA MET A 127 -13.44 -9.36 2.38
C MET A 127 -14.67 -8.55 2.81
N GLU A 128 -15.42 -8.04 1.85
CA GLU A 128 -16.56 -7.13 2.09
C GLU A 128 -17.67 -7.36 1.06
N ARG A 129 -18.93 -7.15 1.46
CA ARG A 129 -20.11 -7.24 0.59
C ARG A 129 -20.82 -5.89 0.61
N VAL A 130 -20.61 -5.07 -0.42
CA VAL A 130 -21.16 -3.72 -0.48
C VAL A 130 -22.46 -3.72 -1.29
N PRO A 131 -23.64 -3.62 -0.64
CA PRO A 131 -24.92 -3.52 -1.34
C PRO A 131 -24.95 -2.25 -2.19
N GLN A 132 -25.47 -2.37 -3.41
CA GLN A 132 -25.73 -1.24 -4.30
C GLN A 132 -27.22 -0.88 -4.24
N ASN A 133 -27.74 -0.25 -5.30
CA ASN A 133 -29.15 0.12 -5.35
C ASN A 133 -30.02 -1.10 -5.74
N TYR A 134 -31.28 -1.08 -5.32
CA TYR A 134 -32.26 -2.09 -5.70
C TYR A 134 -32.92 -1.74 -7.02
N LEU A 135 -33.32 -2.77 -7.77
CA LEU A 135 -34.15 -2.64 -8.97
C LEU A 135 -35.46 -3.39 -8.75
N VAL A 136 -36.58 -2.71 -8.94
CA VAL A 136 -37.92 -3.31 -8.97
C VAL A 136 -38.32 -3.52 -10.42
N ASP A 137 -38.76 -4.74 -10.75
CA ASP A 137 -39.12 -5.18 -12.10
C ASP A 137 -38.07 -4.76 -13.17
N ASP A 138 -36.79 -4.88 -12.81
CA ASP A 138 -35.60 -4.63 -13.65
C ASP A 138 -35.49 -3.23 -14.30
N SER A 139 -36.35 -2.27 -13.90
CA SER A 139 -36.44 -0.96 -14.54
C SER A 139 -36.47 0.20 -13.56
N GLN A 140 -36.98 -0.01 -12.34
CA GLN A 140 -37.09 1.03 -11.34
C GLN A 140 -35.97 0.92 -10.30
N GLU A 141 -34.98 1.79 -10.39
CA GLU A 141 -33.90 1.89 -9.40
C GLU A 141 -34.38 2.64 -8.14
N VAL A 142 -34.28 2.00 -6.98
CA VAL A 142 -34.72 2.54 -5.69
C VAL A 142 -33.68 2.30 -4.60
N ARG A 143 -33.54 3.26 -3.67
CA ARG A 143 -32.65 3.12 -2.51
C ARG A 143 -33.29 2.28 -1.40
N ASN A 144 -34.59 2.45 -1.18
CA ASN A 144 -35.39 1.63 -0.28
C ASN A 144 -36.54 1.01 -1.08
N PRO A 145 -36.56 -0.32 -1.28
CA PRO A 145 -37.54 -0.95 -2.12
C PRO A 145 -38.86 -1.23 -1.39
N VAL A 146 -38.89 -1.20 -0.06
CA VAL A 146 -40.09 -1.51 0.73
C VAL A 146 -41.22 -0.54 0.37
N GLY A 147 -42.39 -1.09 0.03
CA GLY A 147 -43.57 -0.36 -0.43
C GLY A 147 -43.59 -0.06 -1.94
N SER A 148 -42.54 -0.41 -2.68
CA SER A 148 -42.56 -0.34 -4.15
C SER A 148 -43.41 -1.47 -4.72
N PHE A 149 -44.26 -1.15 -5.70
CA PHE A 149 -45.07 -2.17 -6.38
C PHE A 149 -44.25 -2.84 -7.48
N GLY A 150 -44.21 -4.16 -7.45
CA GLY A 150 -43.54 -4.98 -8.45
C GLY A 150 -43.64 -6.46 -8.12
N LYS A 151 -43.21 -7.29 -9.06
CA LYS A 151 -43.20 -8.75 -8.92
C LYS A 151 -41.81 -9.30 -8.64
N LYS A 152 -40.76 -8.56 -9.00
CA LYS A 152 -39.37 -8.96 -8.87
C LYS A 152 -38.58 -7.85 -8.18
N LEU A 153 -37.82 -8.24 -7.17
CA LEU A 153 -36.83 -7.38 -6.50
C LEU A 153 -35.43 -7.91 -6.81
N SER A 154 -34.63 -7.10 -7.47
CA SER A 154 -33.23 -7.38 -7.81
C SER A 154 -32.32 -6.42 -7.04
N SER A 155 -31.08 -6.84 -6.75
CA SER A 155 -30.04 -5.94 -6.25
C SER A 155 -28.69 -6.35 -6.81
N THR A 156 -27.84 -5.36 -7.05
CA THR A 156 -26.41 -5.61 -7.33
C THR A 156 -25.62 -5.45 -6.04
N PHE A 157 -24.64 -6.31 -5.82
CA PHE A 157 -23.65 -6.21 -4.76
C PHE A 157 -22.26 -6.11 -5.38
N ASN A 158 -21.43 -5.27 -4.79
CA ASN A 158 -20.01 -5.26 -5.06
C ASN A 158 -19.33 -6.14 -4.00
N PHE A 159 -18.77 -7.25 -4.44
CA PHE A 159 -17.97 -8.16 -3.62
C PHE A 159 -16.51 -7.74 -3.71
N ILE A 160 -15.92 -7.38 -2.57
CA ILE A 160 -14.50 -7.09 -2.49
C ILE A 160 -13.78 -8.39 -2.19
N LEU A 161 -12.99 -8.84 -3.15
CA LEU A 161 -12.33 -10.12 -3.14
C LEU A 161 -10.82 -9.93 -2.99
N CYS A 162 -10.17 -10.81 -2.24
CA CYS A 162 -8.72 -10.88 -2.13
C CYS A 162 -8.23 -12.31 -2.29
N LEU A 163 -7.14 -12.51 -3.02
CA LEU A 163 -6.46 -13.81 -3.05
C LEU A 163 -6.06 -14.26 -1.64
N LYS A 164 -6.22 -15.55 -1.35
CA LYS A 164 -5.90 -16.13 -0.04
C LYS A 164 -4.42 -16.07 0.29
N THR A 165 -3.53 -16.25 -0.69
CA THR A 165 -2.08 -16.34 -0.44
C THR A 165 -1.48 -15.06 0.16
N PRO A 166 -1.72 -13.84 -0.38
CA PRO A 166 -1.27 -12.60 0.27
C PRO A 166 -1.72 -12.47 1.73
N MET A 167 -3.00 -12.74 2.02
CA MET A 167 -3.54 -12.71 3.39
C MET A 167 -2.85 -13.72 4.31
N GLN A 168 -2.64 -14.94 3.84
CA GLN A 168 -1.93 -15.98 4.61
C GLN A 168 -0.49 -15.57 4.92
N ARG A 169 0.21 -14.93 3.97
CA ARG A 169 1.60 -14.48 4.19
C ARG A 169 1.68 -13.34 5.22
N LEU A 170 0.71 -12.43 5.21
CA LEU A 170 0.58 -11.37 6.21
C LEU A 170 0.30 -11.96 7.60
N ASP A 171 -0.67 -12.87 7.70
CA ASP A 171 -0.98 -13.59 8.94
C ASP A 171 0.24 -14.36 9.47
N MET A 172 1.00 -15.03 8.60
CA MET A 172 2.24 -15.71 8.99
C MET A 172 3.30 -14.73 9.54
N ALA A 173 3.43 -13.53 8.95
CA ALA A 173 4.37 -12.52 9.43
C ALA A 173 4.00 -12.03 10.85
N LEU A 174 2.72 -11.79 11.12
CA LEU A 174 2.21 -11.39 12.43
C LEU A 174 2.33 -12.51 13.47
N LYS A 175 1.94 -13.75 13.10
CA LYS A 175 2.00 -14.91 14.00
C LYS A 175 3.39 -15.21 14.52
N ARG A 176 4.44 -14.96 13.71
CA ARG A 176 5.86 -15.09 14.14
C ARG A 176 6.25 -14.15 15.28
N LEU A 177 5.46 -13.10 15.51
CA LEU A 177 5.64 -12.12 16.59
C LEU A 177 4.76 -12.44 17.80
N GLY A 178 3.93 -13.49 17.72
CA GLY A 178 2.90 -13.79 18.71
C GLY A 178 1.68 -12.87 18.61
N ILE A 179 1.48 -12.23 17.46
CA ILE A 179 0.34 -11.34 17.21
C ILE A 179 -0.70 -12.11 16.40
N LYS A 180 -1.92 -12.18 16.91
CA LYS A 180 -3.07 -12.77 16.21
C LYS A 180 -3.74 -11.67 15.37
N MET A 181 -3.89 -11.94 14.07
CA MET A 181 -4.64 -11.06 13.17
C MET A 181 -6.15 -11.24 13.43
N LEU A 182 -6.83 -10.19 13.89
CA LEU A 182 -8.26 -10.21 14.19
C LEU A 182 -9.11 -10.10 12.92
N GLY A 183 -8.64 -9.31 11.97
CA GLY A 183 -9.28 -9.07 10.69
C GLY A 183 -8.30 -8.40 9.74
N VAL A 184 -8.61 -8.48 8.45
CA VAL A 184 -7.89 -7.78 7.40
C VAL A 184 -8.87 -6.91 6.62
N VAL A 185 -8.48 -5.69 6.33
CA VAL A 185 -9.28 -4.71 5.58
C VAL A 185 -8.51 -4.37 4.31
N SER A 186 -9.23 -4.17 3.21
CA SER A 186 -8.62 -3.60 2.00
C SER A 186 -8.28 -2.14 2.25
N ASP A 187 -7.07 -1.72 1.91
CA ASP A 187 -6.63 -0.34 2.13
C ASP A 187 -7.52 0.65 1.39
N ALA A 188 -7.98 0.28 0.19
CA ALA A 188 -8.97 1.02 -0.60
C ALA A 188 -10.28 1.28 0.20
N LEU A 189 -10.72 0.36 1.06
CA LEU A 189 -11.88 0.56 1.92
C LEU A 189 -11.54 1.31 3.23
N ALA A 190 -10.32 1.16 3.73
CA ALA A 190 -9.89 1.74 4.99
C ALA A 190 -9.60 3.24 4.85
N VAL A 191 -8.81 3.63 3.85
CA VAL A 191 -8.31 5.00 3.66
C VAL A 191 -9.45 6.05 3.63
N PRO A 192 -10.55 5.86 2.86
CA PRO A 192 -11.62 6.84 2.78
C PRO A 192 -12.30 7.15 4.11
N GLU A 193 -12.27 6.24 5.10
CA GLU A 193 -12.84 6.49 6.42
C GLU A 193 -12.07 7.54 7.22
N SER A 194 -10.78 7.71 6.93
CA SER A 194 -9.91 8.65 7.64
C SER A 194 -9.86 10.03 6.99
N VAL A 195 -10.09 10.14 5.67
CA VAL A 195 -9.82 11.35 4.89
C VAL A 195 -11.05 12.05 4.30
N LEU A 196 -12.20 11.35 4.23
CA LEU A 196 -13.41 11.90 3.63
C LEU A 196 -14.40 12.42 4.65
N LEU A 197 -15.04 13.53 4.30
CA LEU A 197 -16.22 14.05 4.98
C LEU A 197 -17.51 13.41 4.43
N PRO A 198 -18.61 13.39 5.20
CA PRO A 198 -19.89 12.81 4.76
C PRO A 198 -20.42 13.40 3.44
N ASP A 199 -20.29 14.72 3.24
CA ASP A 199 -20.78 15.39 2.03
C ASP A 199 -20.01 14.95 0.78
N GLU A 200 -18.70 14.70 0.90
CA GLU A 200 -17.89 14.19 -0.22
C GLU A 200 -18.32 12.78 -0.63
N LYS A 201 -18.64 11.93 0.35
CA LYS A 201 -19.16 10.57 0.09
C LYS A 201 -20.56 10.60 -0.54
N GLU A 202 -21.41 11.57 -0.19
CA GLU A 202 -22.77 11.70 -0.74
C GLU A 202 -22.74 12.25 -2.17
N GLU A 203 -22.08 13.38 -2.40
CA GLU A 203 -22.09 14.09 -3.70
C GLU A 203 -21.12 13.48 -4.73
N GLY A 204 -20.17 12.69 -4.27
CA GLY A 204 -19.31 11.86 -5.11
C GLY A 204 -17.87 12.34 -5.15
N VAL A 205 -16.95 11.41 -4.93
CA VAL A 205 -15.51 11.66 -4.84
C VAL A 205 -14.73 10.39 -5.18
N ALA A 206 -13.55 10.54 -5.80
CA ALA A 206 -12.57 9.48 -5.92
C ALA A 206 -11.42 9.71 -4.92
N VAL A 207 -11.17 8.73 -4.05
CA VAL A 207 -9.98 8.72 -3.19
C VAL A 207 -8.89 7.95 -3.89
N VAL A 208 -7.70 8.53 -3.95
CA VAL A 208 -6.53 7.95 -4.58
C VAL A 208 -5.38 7.94 -3.58
N ASP A 209 -5.07 6.75 -3.04
CA ASP A 209 -3.94 6.53 -2.15
C ASP A 209 -2.71 6.12 -2.96
N ILE A 210 -1.70 6.99 -3.02
CA ILE A 210 -0.48 6.74 -3.78
C ILE A 210 0.62 6.28 -2.82
N GLY A 211 0.73 4.98 -2.67
CA GLY A 211 1.76 4.32 -1.89
C GLY A 211 3.12 4.20 -2.61
N GLY A 212 4.04 3.47 -1.98
CA GLY A 212 5.35 3.18 -2.56
C GLY A 212 5.26 2.21 -3.75
N GLY A 213 4.47 1.14 -3.65
CA GLY A 213 4.39 0.09 -4.65
C GLY A 213 3.04 -0.04 -5.35
N VAL A 214 1.99 0.50 -4.74
CA VAL A 214 0.60 0.36 -5.19
C VAL A 214 -0.06 1.74 -5.13
N THR A 215 -0.99 1.98 -6.05
CA THR A 215 -1.92 3.10 -6.01
C THR A 215 -3.33 2.54 -5.92
N ASP A 216 -4.05 2.85 -4.84
CA ASP A 216 -5.43 2.41 -4.65
C ASP A 216 -6.41 3.51 -5.04
N VAL A 217 -7.50 3.12 -5.70
CA VAL A 217 -8.57 4.02 -6.14
C VAL A 217 -9.86 3.54 -5.51
N THR A 218 -10.61 4.44 -4.89
CA THR A 218 -11.95 4.18 -4.37
C THR A 218 -12.91 5.26 -4.79
N VAL A 219 -14.04 4.87 -5.37
CA VAL A 219 -15.08 5.81 -5.79
C VAL A 219 -16.28 5.70 -4.86
N TYR A 220 -16.63 6.82 -4.24
CA TYR A 220 -17.86 7.00 -3.49
C TYR A 220 -18.89 7.79 -4.30
N TYR A 221 -20.17 7.42 -4.17
CA TYR A 221 -21.30 8.22 -4.63
C TYR A 221 -22.58 7.79 -3.91
N ARG A 222 -23.32 8.78 -3.37
CA ARG A 222 -24.50 8.59 -2.51
C ARG A 222 -24.22 7.74 -1.27
N ASN A 223 -23.10 8.01 -0.60
CA ASN A 223 -22.65 7.32 0.61
C ASN A 223 -22.42 5.81 0.44
N VAL A 224 -22.14 5.35 -0.79
CA VAL A 224 -21.85 3.95 -1.10
C VAL A 224 -20.53 3.86 -1.85
N VAL A 225 -19.70 2.89 -1.49
CA VAL A 225 -18.52 2.49 -2.28
C VAL A 225 -19.00 1.88 -3.59
N ARG A 226 -18.84 2.63 -4.69
CA ARG A 226 -19.28 2.22 -6.02
C ARG A 226 -18.24 1.41 -6.77
N TYR A 227 -16.97 1.63 -6.47
CA TYR A 227 -15.86 1.00 -7.16
C TYR A 227 -14.60 1.06 -6.30
N ILE A 228 -13.79 0.00 -6.37
CA ILE A 228 -12.40 0.02 -5.89
C ILE A 228 -11.49 -0.64 -6.93
N ALA A 229 -10.25 -0.19 -7.00
CA ALA A 229 -9.19 -0.82 -7.77
C ALA A 229 -7.83 -0.60 -7.10
N SER A 230 -6.90 -1.52 -7.35
CA SER A 230 -5.51 -1.44 -6.90
C SER A 230 -4.58 -1.59 -8.09
N ILE A 231 -3.82 -0.54 -8.37
CA ILE A 231 -2.91 -0.45 -9.52
C ILE A 231 -1.50 -0.78 -9.02
N PRO A 232 -0.79 -1.81 -9.56
CA PRO A 232 0.51 -2.26 -9.06
C PRO A 232 1.68 -1.33 -9.48
N ILE A 233 1.48 -0.02 -9.32
CA ILE A 233 2.45 1.03 -9.57
C ILE A 233 2.26 2.14 -8.52
N GLY A 234 3.37 2.59 -7.93
CA GLY A 234 3.41 3.70 -6.97
C GLY A 234 4.71 4.48 -7.10
N ALA A 235 5.08 5.26 -6.09
CA ALA A 235 6.26 6.13 -6.18
C ALA A 235 7.62 5.42 -6.27
N SER A 236 7.69 4.10 -6.05
CA SER A 236 8.87 3.29 -6.35
C SER A 236 9.17 3.23 -7.84
N ALA A 237 8.16 3.40 -8.70
CA ALA A 237 8.38 3.53 -10.15
C ALA A 237 9.15 4.82 -10.48
N ILE A 238 8.78 5.93 -9.83
CA ILE A 238 9.50 7.21 -9.93
C ILE A 238 10.96 7.02 -9.48
N ASN A 239 11.17 6.29 -8.38
CA ASN A 239 12.53 5.98 -7.91
C ASN A 239 13.34 5.20 -8.95
N ARG A 240 12.75 4.21 -9.61
CA ARG A 240 13.41 3.45 -10.68
C ARG A 240 13.80 4.35 -11.84
N ASP A 241 12.97 5.31 -12.22
CA ASP A 241 13.28 6.23 -13.30
C ASP A 241 14.38 7.23 -12.89
N ILE A 242 14.37 7.76 -11.66
CA ILE A 242 15.44 8.61 -11.13
C ILE A 242 16.79 7.87 -11.12
N ARG A 243 16.82 6.56 -10.84
CA ARG A 243 18.07 5.75 -10.90
C ARG A 243 18.70 5.78 -12.29
N THR A 244 17.92 5.90 -13.36
CA THR A 244 18.44 5.97 -14.75
C THR A 244 19.29 7.22 -14.97
N MET A 245 19.11 8.26 -14.15
CA MET A 245 19.97 9.44 -14.10
C MET A 245 21.34 9.17 -13.44
N SER A 246 21.72 7.91 -13.23
CA SER A 246 22.96 7.49 -12.57
C SER A 246 23.06 7.94 -11.10
N VAL A 247 21.91 8.12 -10.44
CA VAL A 247 21.85 8.44 -9.01
C VAL A 247 22.03 7.14 -8.20
N PRO A 248 22.97 7.08 -7.23
CA PRO A 248 23.10 5.92 -6.36
C PRO A 248 21.85 5.65 -5.53
N GLU A 249 21.48 4.39 -5.37
CA GLU A 249 20.27 3.93 -4.67
C GLU A 249 19.97 4.69 -3.36
N LYS A 250 20.99 4.76 -2.48
CA LYS A 250 20.93 5.42 -1.18
C LYS A 250 20.50 6.90 -1.21
N HIS A 251 20.56 7.56 -2.37
CA HIS A 251 20.21 8.96 -2.54
C HIS A 251 18.88 9.18 -3.27
N VAL A 252 18.35 8.18 -3.96
CA VAL A 252 17.17 8.31 -4.84
C VAL A 252 15.96 8.85 -4.09
N GLU A 253 15.55 8.18 -3.01
CA GLU A 253 14.37 8.58 -2.24
C GLU A 253 14.56 9.99 -1.66
N SER A 254 15.73 10.26 -1.07
CA SER A 254 16.04 11.57 -0.49
C SER A 254 16.07 12.70 -1.53
N LEU A 255 16.49 12.40 -2.76
CA LEU A 255 16.54 13.34 -3.86
C LEU A 255 15.12 13.66 -4.32
N LYS A 256 14.28 12.64 -4.48
CA LYS A 256 12.85 12.77 -4.81
C LYS A 256 12.11 13.59 -3.75
N GLN A 257 12.25 13.23 -2.47
CA GLN A 257 11.53 13.90 -1.38
C GLN A 257 11.94 15.37 -1.21
N LYS A 258 13.23 15.70 -1.34
CA LYS A 258 13.72 17.06 -1.12
C LYS A 258 13.58 17.99 -2.31
N TYR A 259 13.64 17.44 -3.53
CA TYR A 259 13.80 18.25 -4.74
C TYR A 259 12.92 17.81 -5.91
N GLY A 260 12.18 16.71 -5.79
CA GLY A 260 11.24 16.27 -6.81
C GLY A 260 10.07 17.25 -6.94
N SER A 261 9.59 17.39 -8.17
CA SER A 261 8.36 18.09 -8.51
C SER A 261 7.68 17.27 -9.60
N ALA A 262 6.37 17.11 -9.49
CA ALA A 262 5.55 16.39 -10.46
C ALA A 262 5.25 17.23 -11.71
N VAL A 263 5.54 18.53 -11.72
CA VAL A 263 5.34 19.40 -12.89
C VAL A 263 6.66 20.08 -13.22
N ALA A 264 7.36 19.61 -14.26
CA ALA A 264 8.69 20.09 -14.59
C ALA A 264 8.70 21.58 -14.90
N GLU A 265 7.63 22.10 -15.51
CA GLU A 265 7.46 23.53 -15.80
C GLU A 265 7.62 24.42 -14.56
N LEU A 266 7.19 23.95 -13.39
CA LEU A 266 7.25 24.68 -12.12
C LEU A 266 8.57 24.48 -11.36
N ALA A 267 9.44 23.59 -11.87
CA ALA A 267 10.75 23.34 -11.27
C ALA A 267 11.76 24.42 -11.70
N PRO A 268 12.66 24.86 -10.79
CA PRO A 268 13.68 25.86 -11.12
C PRO A 268 14.57 25.42 -12.29
N GLU A 269 14.69 26.28 -13.30
CA GLU A 269 15.41 25.96 -14.54
C GLU A 269 16.93 25.85 -14.34
N ASP A 270 17.53 26.70 -13.50
CA ASP A 270 18.99 26.81 -13.36
C ASP A 270 19.55 26.24 -12.05
N LYS A 271 18.73 25.57 -11.23
CA LYS A 271 19.17 25.05 -9.93
C LYS A 271 19.80 23.67 -10.07
N LEU A 272 21.09 23.57 -9.70
CA LEU A 272 21.84 22.32 -9.65
C LEU A 272 21.93 21.78 -8.21
N ILE A 273 21.80 20.48 -8.05
CA ILE A 273 22.06 19.76 -6.80
C ILE A 273 23.19 18.76 -7.02
N ARG A 274 24.19 18.79 -6.15
CA ARG A 274 25.29 17.83 -6.16
C ARG A 274 24.92 16.58 -5.39
N VAL A 275 24.92 15.45 -6.07
CA VAL A 275 24.71 14.11 -5.49
C VAL A 275 26.04 13.39 -5.44
N ASN A 276 26.44 12.93 -4.26
CA ASN A 276 27.68 12.19 -4.11
C ASN A 276 27.55 10.79 -4.75
N GLY A 277 28.55 10.41 -5.55
CA GLY A 277 28.66 9.07 -6.12
C GLY A 277 29.13 8.03 -5.09
N ARG A 278 29.60 6.86 -5.56
CA ARG A 278 30.26 5.89 -4.67
C ARG A 278 31.62 6.40 -4.23
N THR A 279 32.30 7.17 -5.10
CA THR A 279 33.53 7.91 -4.80
C THR A 279 33.33 9.42 -4.93
N ALA A 280 34.20 10.24 -4.32
CA ALA A 280 34.13 11.70 -4.41
C ALA A 280 34.31 12.23 -5.85
N ARG A 281 35.00 11.45 -6.72
CA ARG A 281 35.16 11.76 -8.15
C ARG A 281 33.92 11.45 -8.98
N GLU A 282 32.99 10.66 -8.45
CA GLU A 282 31.72 10.31 -9.09
C GLU A 282 30.57 11.22 -8.65
N ALA A 283 30.85 12.29 -7.89
CA ALA A 283 29.82 13.27 -7.55
C ALA A 283 29.27 13.90 -8.83
N LYS A 284 27.93 13.94 -8.93
CA LYS A 284 27.19 14.38 -10.11
C LYS A 284 26.32 15.57 -9.76
N ASP A 285 26.37 16.59 -10.61
CA ASP A 285 25.46 17.72 -10.52
C ASP A 285 24.20 17.42 -11.35
N ILE A 286 23.04 17.55 -10.72
CA ILE A 286 21.73 17.24 -11.32
C ILE A 286 20.92 18.52 -11.36
N LEU A 287 20.46 18.89 -12.55
CA LEU A 287 19.54 20.00 -12.74
C LEU A 287 18.16 19.63 -12.23
N LEU A 288 17.56 20.48 -11.40
CA LEU A 288 16.23 20.22 -10.85
C LEU A 288 15.17 20.07 -11.93
N ARG A 289 15.27 20.84 -13.02
CA ARG A 289 14.40 20.68 -14.18
C ARG A 289 14.46 19.27 -14.76
N ASN A 290 15.66 18.69 -14.90
CA ASN A 290 15.82 17.33 -15.42
C ASN A 290 15.25 16.27 -14.47
N LEU A 291 15.43 16.46 -13.16
CA LEU A 291 14.82 15.58 -12.15
C LEU A 291 13.29 15.64 -12.26
N ALA A 292 12.73 16.84 -12.34
CA ALA A 292 11.29 17.05 -12.44
C ALA A 292 10.72 16.47 -13.75
N THR A 293 11.43 16.55 -14.89
CA THR A 293 11.01 15.90 -16.14
C THR A 293 10.85 14.37 -15.98
N VAL A 294 11.79 13.73 -15.26
CA VAL A 294 11.72 12.28 -15.00
C VAL A 294 10.58 11.93 -14.05
N VAL A 295 10.37 12.75 -13.03
CA VAL A 295 9.28 12.57 -12.05
C VAL A 295 7.92 12.79 -12.71
N GLU A 296 7.74 13.87 -13.46
CA GLU A 296 6.52 14.23 -14.18
C GLU A 296 6.10 13.12 -15.16
N ALA A 297 7.04 12.58 -15.94
CA ALA A 297 6.72 11.51 -16.90
C ALA A 297 6.06 10.31 -16.21
N ARG A 298 6.63 9.85 -15.09
CA ARG A 298 6.06 8.70 -14.36
C ARG A 298 4.82 9.05 -13.56
N ALA A 299 4.77 10.24 -12.96
CA ALA A 299 3.57 10.70 -12.26
C ALA A 299 2.38 10.85 -13.22
N THR A 300 2.63 11.24 -14.47
CA THR A 300 1.63 11.28 -15.54
C THR A 300 1.08 9.89 -15.82
N ASP A 301 1.92 8.86 -15.99
CA ASP A 301 1.45 7.48 -16.16
C ASP A 301 0.53 7.04 -15.01
N ILE A 302 0.92 7.33 -13.75
CA ILE A 302 0.11 6.98 -12.56
C ILE A 302 -1.24 7.69 -12.62
N ALA A 303 -1.26 9.00 -12.93
CA ALA A 303 -2.49 9.77 -13.04
C ALA A 303 -3.39 9.29 -14.20
N GLU A 304 -2.81 8.88 -15.32
CA GLU A 304 -3.55 8.31 -16.46
C GLU A 304 -4.17 6.96 -16.11
N PHE A 305 -3.45 6.08 -15.40
CA PHE A 305 -4.02 4.83 -14.91
C PHE A 305 -5.17 5.08 -13.94
N VAL A 306 -5.01 6.01 -12.99
CA VAL A 306 -6.09 6.41 -12.08
C VAL A 306 -7.30 6.96 -12.85
N GLN A 307 -7.08 7.82 -13.84
CA GLN A 307 -8.15 8.37 -14.66
C GLN A 307 -8.91 7.26 -15.40
N GLN A 308 -8.19 6.24 -15.87
CA GLN A 308 -8.79 5.09 -16.54
C GLN A 308 -9.67 4.28 -15.58
N GLU A 309 -9.21 3.98 -14.36
CA GLU A 309 -10.01 3.30 -13.33
C GLU A 309 -11.27 4.12 -12.95
N ILE A 310 -11.15 5.44 -12.84
CA ILE A 310 -12.31 6.32 -12.58
C ILE A 310 -13.31 6.29 -13.75
N LYS A 311 -12.84 6.24 -15.00
CA LYS A 311 -13.71 6.09 -16.18
C LYS A 311 -14.40 4.73 -16.18
N ASP A 312 -13.65 3.67 -15.94
CA ASP A 312 -14.14 2.29 -15.95
C ASP A 312 -15.12 2.00 -14.80
N SER A 313 -15.05 2.77 -13.71
CA SER A 313 -16.06 2.73 -12.66
C SER A 313 -17.47 3.12 -13.15
N GLY A 314 -17.56 3.93 -14.23
CA GLY A 314 -18.81 4.51 -14.72
C GLY A 314 -19.30 5.74 -13.94
N PHE A 315 -18.49 6.28 -13.03
CA PHE A 315 -18.86 7.41 -12.16
C PHE A 315 -18.09 8.71 -12.43
N ALA A 316 -17.18 8.75 -13.42
CA ALA A 316 -16.38 9.95 -13.72
C ALA A 316 -17.19 11.26 -13.81
N GLY A 317 -18.39 11.23 -14.41
CA GLY A 317 -19.29 12.39 -14.51
C GLY A 317 -20.16 12.68 -13.29
N LYS A 318 -19.94 11.99 -12.16
CA LYS A 318 -20.74 12.06 -10.93
C LYS A 318 -19.91 12.41 -9.69
N LEU A 319 -18.63 12.77 -9.86
CA LEU A 319 -17.72 13.07 -8.75
C LEU A 319 -17.65 14.58 -8.52
N ALA A 320 -18.67 15.15 -7.86
CA ALA A 320 -18.77 16.58 -7.65
C ALA A 320 -17.59 17.17 -6.86
N TYR A 321 -16.98 16.38 -5.96
CA TYR A 321 -15.80 16.77 -5.19
C TYR A 321 -14.46 16.38 -5.86
N GLY A 322 -14.50 15.80 -7.07
CA GLY A 322 -13.30 15.44 -7.81
C GLY A 322 -12.50 14.33 -7.16
N ILE A 323 -11.20 14.56 -6.97
CA ILE A 323 -10.21 13.59 -6.48
C ILE A 323 -9.61 14.06 -5.14
N VAL A 324 -9.53 13.14 -4.19
CA VAL A 324 -8.80 13.29 -2.94
C VAL A 324 -7.54 12.43 -2.99
N LEU A 325 -6.38 13.07 -3.07
CA LEU A 325 -5.07 12.41 -3.02
C LEU A 325 -4.63 12.19 -1.56
N THR A 326 -4.09 11.01 -1.29
CA THR A 326 -3.45 10.71 0.00
C THR A 326 -2.33 9.69 -0.18
N GLY A 327 -1.79 9.17 0.93
CA GLY A 327 -0.64 8.28 0.94
C GLY A 327 0.68 9.04 0.99
N GLY A 328 1.76 8.32 1.30
CA GLY A 328 3.08 8.93 1.47
C GLY A 328 3.58 9.70 0.24
N SER A 329 3.13 9.31 -0.96
CA SER A 329 3.53 9.96 -2.21
C SER A 329 2.73 11.21 -2.54
N ALA A 330 1.57 11.44 -1.91
CA ALA A 330 0.80 12.69 -2.07
C ALA A 330 1.58 13.94 -1.60
N LYS A 331 2.65 13.74 -0.82
CA LYS A 331 3.60 14.79 -0.42
C LYS A 331 4.54 15.23 -1.53
N LEU A 332 4.57 14.55 -2.68
CA LEU A 332 5.38 14.96 -3.82
C LEU A 332 4.89 16.32 -4.32
N LYS A 333 5.82 17.28 -4.41
CA LYS A 333 5.50 18.65 -4.80
C LYS A 333 4.80 18.68 -6.17
N ASP A 334 3.75 19.50 -6.28
CA ASP A 334 3.00 19.75 -7.51
C ASP A 334 2.22 18.52 -8.06
N LEU A 335 2.06 17.45 -7.26
CA LEU A 335 1.36 16.24 -7.71
C LEU A 335 -0.15 16.48 -7.92
N ASP A 336 -0.77 17.28 -7.05
CA ASP A 336 -2.16 17.70 -7.19
C ASP A 336 -2.39 18.49 -8.48
N GLU A 337 -1.48 19.40 -8.82
CA GLU A 337 -1.50 20.16 -10.07
C GLU A 337 -1.38 19.24 -11.29
N LEU A 338 -0.48 18.25 -11.25
CA LEU A 338 -0.38 17.24 -12.31
C LEU A 338 -1.69 16.46 -12.47
N PHE A 339 -2.28 15.99 -11.37
CA PHE A 339 -3.56 15.29 -11.42
C PHE A 339 -4.68 16.18 -11.98
N ARG A 340 -4.73 17.48 -11.63
CA ARG A 340 -5.69 18.43 -12.21
C ARG A 340 -5.53 18.54 -13.72
N ARG A 341 -4.29 18.65 -14.22
CA ARG A 341 -3.98 18.73 -15.66
C ARG A 341 -4.36 17.48 -16.44
N VAL A 342 -4.06 16.30 -15.89
CA VAL A 342 -4.31 15.01 -16.56
C VAL A 342 -5.79 14.64 -16.50
N THR A 343 -6.43 14.81 -15.33
CA THR A 343 -7.78 14.31 -15.09
C THR A 343 -8.87 15.30 -15.52
N GLY A 344 -8.57 16.61 -15.47
CA GLY A 344 -9.55 17.68 -15.64
C GLY A 344 -10.53 17.83 -14.47
N MET A 345 -10.26 17.16 -13.34
CA MET A 345 -11.07 17.19 -12.13
C MET A 345 -10.44 18.10 -11.07
N ASP A 346 -11.24 18.59 -10.13
CA ASP A 346 -10.70 19.22 -8.92
C ASP A 346 -9.93 18.18 -8.10
N VAL A 347 -8.83 18.63 -7.48
CA VAL A 347 -7.95 17.74 -6.71
C VAL A 347 -7.55 18.43 -5.42
N ARG A 348 -7.65 17.72 -4.29
CA ARG A 348 -7.08 18.13 -3.00
C ARG A 348 -6.22 17.02 -2.40
N VAL A 349 -5.23 17.39 -1.60
CA VAL A 349 -4.47 16.45 -0.77
C VAL A 349 -5.13 16.38 0.60
N ALA A 350 -5.30 15.17 1.14
CA ALA A 350 -5.89 14.95 2.45
C ALA A 350 -4.92 14.32 3.44
N VAL A 351 -5.17 14.62 4.71
CA VAL A 351 -4.58 13.94 5.87
C VAL A 351 -5.71 13.30 6.69
N PRO A 352 -5.41 12.38 7.61
CA PRO A 352 -6.42 11.80 8.48
C PRO A 352 -7.04 12.87 9.39
N GLU A 353 -8.35 13.07 9.27
CA GLU A 353 -9.11 14.04 10.06
C GLU A 353 -10.49 13.51 10.49
N ALA A 354 -11.07 12.57 9.73
CA ALA A 354 -12.38 12.02 10.01
C ALA A 354 -12.32 10.88 11.05
N GLY A 355 -13.32 10.83 11.93
CA GLY A 355 -13.47 9.73 12.91
C GLY A 355 -12.50 9.76 14.09
N ILE A 356 -11.60 10.74 14.19
CA ILE A 356 -10.60 10.86 15.26
C ILE A 356 -10.80 12.12 16.12
N THR A 357 -10.20 12.14 17.31
CA THR A 357 -10.22 13.30 18.23
C THR A 357 -9.41 14.49 17.68
N GLU A 358 -9.74 15.72 18.08
CA GLU A 358 -8.98 16.92 17.65
C GLU A 358 -7.49 16.84 18.03
N GLU A 359 -7.18 16.35 19.24
CA GLU A 359 -5.79 16.14 19.67
C GLU A 359 -5.04 15.12 18.81
N SER A 360 -5.77 14.14 18.26
CA SER A 360 -5.19 13.13 17.37
C SER A 360 -4.87 13.69 16.00
N LYS A 361 -5.68 14.63 15.48
CA LYS A 361 -5.47 15.21 14.14
C LYS A 361 -4.07 15.78 13.98
N GLU A 362 -3.57 16.52 14.97
CA GLU A 362 -2.20 17.07 14.94
C GLU A 362 -1.13 15.96 14.93
N LYS A 363 -1.34 14.88 15.70
CA LYS A 363 -0.39 13.75 15.77
C LYS A 363 -0.30 12.99 14.46
N VAL A 364 -1.40 12.91 13.71
CA VAL A 364 -1.49 12.12 12.48
C VAL A 364 -1.59 12.96 11.21
N ALA A 365 -1.28 14.27 11.26
CA ALA A 365 -1.34 15.21 10.14
C ALA A 365 -0.27 14.95 9.05
N ASP A 366 -0.16 13.71 8.57
CA ASP A 366 0.66 13.28 7.44
C ASP A 366 -0.18 12.33 6.57
N PRO A 367 -0.31 12.57 5.26
CA PRO A 367 -1.06 11.68 4.35
C PRO A 367 -0.58 10.21 4.41
N ALA A 368 0.68 9.98 4.79
CA ALA A 368 1.27 8.65 4.94
C ALA A 368 0.65 7.81 6.07
N TYR A 369 -0.16 8.39 6.95
CA TYR A 369 -0.83 7.68 8.05
C TYR A 369 -2.31 7.38 7.79
N SER A 370 -2.86 7.81 6.64
CA SER A 370 -4.29 7.63 6.30
C SER A 370 -4.72 6.18 6.32
N THR A 371 -3.92 5.28 5.77
CA THR A 371 -4.23 3.85 5.73
C THR A 371 -4.26 3.25 7.13
N ALA A 372 -3.22 3.48 7.94
CA ALA A 372 -3.15 3.01 9.32
C ALA A 372 -4.30 3.54 10.20
N VAL A 373 -4.64 4.83 10.07
CA VAL A 373 -5.78 5.43 10.78
C VAL A 373 -7.11 4.85 10.28
N GLY A 374 -7.28 4.68 8.97
CA GLY A 374 -8.46 4.04 8.39
C GLY A 374 -8.70 2.61 8.89
N ILE A 375 -7.63 1.81 8.97
CA ILE A 375 -7.69 0.44 9.53
C ILE A 375 -8.04 0.50 11.02
N LEU A 376 -7.49 1.46 11.76
CA LEU A 376 -7.78 1.66 13.18
C LEU A 376 -9.26 1.99 13.41
N LEU A 377 -9.83 2.89 12.60
CA LEU A 377 -11.25 3.24 12.64
C LEU A 377 -12.14 2.02 12.35
N LYS A 378 -11.85 1.28 11.27
CA LYS A 378 -12.57 0.04 10.94
C LYS A 378 -12.44 -1.03 12.02
N GLY A 379 -11.26 -1.17 12.62
CA GLY A 379 -11.03 -2.07 13.74
C GLY A 379 -11.86 -1.70 14.98
N ALA A 380 -11.94 -0.41 15.29
CA ALA A 380 -12.71 0.10 16.43
C ALA A 380 -14.25 -0.08 16.29
N GLU A 381 -14.75 -0.29 15.07
CA GLU A 381 -16.13 -0.71 14.81
C GLU A 381 -16.37 -2.21 15.12
N GLN A 382 -15.33 -3.04 14.95
CA GLN A 382 -15.40 -4.49 15.15
C GLN A 382 -15.09 -4.92 16.59
N GLY A 383 -14.25 -4.18 17.31
CA GLY A 383 -13.93 -4.43 18.72
C GLY A 383 -12.53 -3.99 19.13
N GLY A 384 -12.28 -3.97 20.44
CA GLY A 384 -10.94 -3.74 20.98
C GLY A 384 -10.06 -4.98 20.90
N CYS A 385 -8.74 -4.77 20.87
CA CYS A 385 -7.72 -5.82 20.84
C CYS A 385 -7.33 -6.23 22.27
N ALA A 386 -7.09 -7.53 22.48
CA ALA A 386 -6.46 -7.98 23.71
C ALA A 386 -5.00 -7.50 23.78
N PHE A 387 -4.62 -6.99 24.95
CA PHE A 387 -3.25 -6.64 25.30
C PHE A 387 -2.94 -7.06 26.74
N VAL A 388 -1.66 -7.14 27.06
CA VAL A 388 -1.19 -7.38 28.43
C VAL A 388 -0.44 -6.14 28.90
N GLU A 389 -0.87 -5.54 30.01
CA GLU A 389 -0.10 -4.47 30.65
C GLU A 389 1.26 -5.02 31.07
N ARG A 390 2.35 -4.33 30.71
CA ARG A 390 3.65 -4.68 31.26
C ARG A 390 3.65 -4.18 32.71
N PRO A 391 3.91 -5.03 33.73
CA PRO A 391 4.04 -4.56 35.09
C PRO A 391 5.17 -3.53 35.12
N SER A 392 4.87 -2.31 35.54
CA SER A 392 5.89 -1.31 35.85
C SER A 392 6.75 -1.90 36.96
N THR A 393 7.95 -2.38 36.64
CA THR A 393 8.92 -2.70 37.67
C THR A 393 9.13 -1.40 38.45
N PRO A 394 8.81 -1.33 39.75
CA PRO A 394 9.15 -0.15 40.53
C PRO A 394 10.66 0.00 40.40
N ALA A 395 11.13 1.18 39.97
CA ALA A 395 12.53 1.55 40.16
C ALA A 395 12.85 1.24 41.61
N SER A 396 13.80 0.33 41.85
CA SER A 396 14.13 -0.19 43.17
C SER A 396 14.37 0.97 44.13
N THR A 397 13.33 1.32 44.91
CA THR A 397 13.44 2.22 46.04
C THR A 397 14.31 1.51 47.06
N ALA A 398 15.45 2.13 47.35
CA ALA A 398 16.44 1.65 48.30
C ALA A 398 15.80 1.02 49.54
N VAL A 399 16.19 -0.21 49.84
CA VAL A 399 15.90 -0.86 51.12
C VAL A 399 16.59 -0.06 52.23
N PRO A 400 15.87 0.47 53.24
CA PRO A 400 16.50 1.06 54.40
C PRO A 400 16.84 -0.07 55.40
N GLY A 401 18.12 -0.34 55.58
CA GLY A 401 18.60 -1.18 56.69
C GLY A 401 19.58 -2.28 56.29
N ALA A 402 20.82 -1.92 55.98
CA ALA A 402 21.96 -2.80 56.14
C ALA A 402 23.16 -1.99 56.67
N ALA A 403 23.76 -2.47 57.76
CA ALA A 403 24.81 -1.86 58.56
C ALA A 403 26.04 -1.37 57.76
N PRO A 404 26.82 -0.38 58.28
CA PRO A 404 27.93 0.20 57.56
C PRO A 404 29.03 -0.84 57.36
N ARG A 405 29.22 -1.27 56.10
CA ARG A 405 30.40 -2.04 55.73
C ARG A 405 31.56 -1.07 55.50
N THR A 406 32.64 -1.35 56.21
CA THR A 406 33.96 -0.75 56.19
C THR A 406 34.40 -0.30 54.79
N GLY A 407 34.99 0.91 54.73
CA GLY A 407 35.46 1.55 53.52
C GLY A 407 36.35 0.65 52.66
N PHE A 408 36.06 0.63 51.37
CA PHE A 408 36.91 0.05 50.36
C PHE A 408 38.13 0.95 50.15
N ILE A 409 39.32 0.42 50.45
CA ILE A 409 40.59 1.01 50.02
C ILE A 409 40.84 0.51 48.59
N PRO A 410 41.03 1.38 47.59
CA PRO A 410 41.38 0.93 46.25
C PRO A 410 42.74 0.21 46.30
N PRO A 411 42.91 -0.96 45.67
CA PRO A 411 44.24 -1.52 45.51
C PRO A 411 45.10 -0.55 44.68
N GLN A 412 46.29 -0.23 45.19
CA GLN A 412 47.34 0.44 44.41
C GLN A 412 47.56 -0.33 43.11
N GLN A 413 47.57 0.41 41.99
CA GLN A 413 47.95 -0.13 40.69
C GLN A 413 49.36 -0.72 40.79
N GLN A 414 49.47 -2.05 40.66
CA GLN A 414 50.74 -2.66 40.30
C GLN A 414 51.06 -2.22 38.86
N PRO A 415 52.31 -1.82 38.57
CA PRO A 415 52.71 -1.53 37.19
C PRO A 415 52.58 -2.81 36.36
N GLY A 416 51.67 -2.79 35.38
CA GLY A 416 51.53 -3.88 34.41
C GLY A 416 52.83 -4.09 33.62
N PRO A 417 53.08 -5.30 33.10
CA PRO A 417 54.27 -5.56 32.30
C PRO A 417 54.26 -4.67 31.05
N LYS A 418 55.42 -4.08 30.74
CA LYS A 418 55.64 -3.27 29.53
C LYS A 418 55.31 -4.11 28.29
N PHE A 419 54.25 -3.75 27.57
CA PHE A 419 54.04 -4.22 26.22
C PHE A 419 55.05 -3.54 25.30
N THR A 420 55.98 -4.33 24.75
CA THR A 420 56.79 -3.93 23.60
C THR A 420 55.91 -3.91 22.36
N SER A 421 55.79 -2.74 21.74
CA SER A 421 55.13 -2.57 20.44
C SER A 421 55.93 -3.29 19.35
N VAL A 422 55.37 -4.37 18.80
CA VAL A 422 55.83 -4.95 17.54
C VAL A 422 55.05 -4.25 16.41
N PRO A 423 55.72 -3.66 15.40
CA PRO A 423 55.02 -3.02 14.29
C PRO A 423 54.32 -4.08 13.41
N PRO A 424 53.20 -3.75 12.76
CA PRO A 424 52.48 -4.68 11.89
C PRO A 424 53.36 -5.08 10.70
N ARG A 425 53.50 -6.40 10.50
CA ARG A 425 54.16 -7.00 9.34
C ARG A 425 53.13 -7.09 8.22
N TYR A 426 53.19 -6.16 7.26
CA TYR A 426 52.49 -6.31 5.99
C TYR A 426 53.05 -7.52 5.24
N PRO A 427 52.22 -8.39 4.63
CA PRO A 427 52.71 -9.32 3.63
C PRO A 427 53.33 -8.50 2.49
N GLN A 428 54.61 -8.71 2.21
CA GLN A 428 55.23 -8.21 0.99
C GLN A 428 54.52 -8.84 -0.20
N ALA A 429 54.13 -8.01 -1.17
CA ALA A 429 53.70 -8.47 -2.48
C ALA A 429 54.81 -9.32 -3.10
N ALA A 430 54.47 -10.52 -3.55
CA ALA A 430 55.36 -11.32 -4.39
C ALA A 430 55.67 -10.54 -5.68
N PRO A 431 56.91 -10.58 -6.19
CA PRO A 431 57.24 -9.95 -7.46
C PRO A 431 56.42 -10.60 -8.59
N ALA A 432 55.94 -9.77 -9.51
CA ALA A 432 55.28 -10.21 -10.72
C ALA A 432 56.22 -11.10 -11.54
N GLU A 433 55.80 -12.32 -11.85
CA GLU A 433 56.44 -13.13 -12.89
C GLU A 433 56.10 -12.55 -14.26
N GLU A 434 57.14 -12.28 -15.06
CA GLU A 434 57.02 -11.94 -16.47
C GLU A 434 56.38 -13.09 -17.24
N PRO A 435 55.48 -12.81 -18.23
CA PRO A 435 54.96 -13.87 -19.08
C PRO A 435 56.07 -14.44 -19.97
N ALA A 436 56.26 -15.76 -19.90
CA ALA A 436 57.16 -16.52 -20.77
C ALA A 436 56.73 -16.43 -22.25
N PRO A 437 57.67 -16.51 -23.20
CA PRO A 437 57.42 -16.24 -24.62
C PRO A 437 56.64 -17.37 -25.30
N ALA A 438 55.87 -16.97 -26.32
CA ALA A 438 55.02 -17.85 -27.12
C ALA A 438 55.82 -18.97 -27.81
N GLU A 439 55.39 -20.22 -27.60
CA GLU A 439 55.82 -21.37 -28.39
C GLU A 439 54.91 -21.54 -29.62
N THR A 440 55.52 -21.42 -30.78
CA THR A 440 55.01 -21.77 -32.11
C THR A 440 54.83 -23.27 -32.30
N ARG A 441 53.74 -23.70 -32.95
CA ARG A 441 53.64 -24.91 -33.82
C ARG A 441 52.22 -25.04 -34.42
N PRO A 442 52.03 -25.76 -35.55
CA PRO A 442 52.50 -25.47 -36.91
C PRO A 442 51.33 -25.39 -37.94
N GLU A 443 51.61 -24.86 -39.14
CA GLU A 443 50.73 -24.91 -40.33
C GLU A 443 50.52 -26.37 -40.83
N ILE A 444 49.46 -26.70 -41.58
CA ILE A 444 49.32 -26.76 -43.07
C ILE A 444 47.95 -27.51 -43.35
N PRO A 445 47.24 -27.49 -44.52
CA PRO A 445 46.69 -26.41 -45.37
C PRO A 445 45.20 -26.62 -45.82
N GLY A 446 44.60 -25.56 -46.39
CA GLY A 446 43.78 -25.60 -47.64
C GLY A 446 42.33 -26.11 -47.60
N GLN A 447 41.35 -25.23 -47.89
CA GLN A 447 40.74 -25.10 -49.23
C GLN A 447 39.54 -24.13 -49.21
N ASP A 448 39.67 -23.12 -50.06
CA ASP A 448 38.69 -22.45 -50.93
C ASP A 448 37.42 -21.80 -50.37
N GLU A 449 37.41 -20.48 -50.51
CA GLU A 449 36.26 -19.58 -50.55
C GLU A 449 35.46 -19.80 -51.84
N GLU A 450 34.14 -19.88 -51.73
CA GLU A 450 33.23 -19.40 -52.77
C GLU A 450 32.35 -18.31 -52.17
N ALA A 451 32.53 -17.10 -52.70
CA ALA A 451 31.73 -15.94 -52.42
C ALA A 451 30.48 -15.96 -53.29
N ASP A 452 29.33 -15.62 -52.71
CA ASP A 452 28.30 -14.90 -53.45
C ASP A 452 27.59 -13.90 -52.53
N ARG A 453 27.61 -12.64 -52.98
CA ARG A 453 26.82 -11.53 -52.45
C ARG A 453 25.54 -11.49 -53.27
N GLU A 454 24.37 -11.36 -52.64
CA GLU A 454 23.27 -10.59 -53.21
C GLU A 454 22.23 -10.13 -52.15
N ASP A 455 22.03 -8.81 -52.15
CA ASP A 455 20.93 -7.93 -51.78
C ASP A 455 20.24 -7.86 -50.39
N PRO A 456 19.93 -6.63 -49.90
CA PRO A 456 19.32 -6.40 -48.59
C PRO A 456 17.80 -6.59 -48.63
N VAL A 457 17.27 -7.39 -47.70
CA VAL A 457 15.84 -7.49 -47.44
C VAL A 457 15.36 -6.27 -46.65
N VAL A 458 14.45 -5.51 -47.23
CA VAL A 458 13.66 -4.45 -46.58
C VAL A 458 12.82 -5.08 -45.46
N VAL A 459 13.09 -4.71 -44.21
CA VAL A 459 12.28 -5.10 -43.05
C VAL A 459 11.29 -3.98 -42.74
N GLU A 460 10.01 -4.21 -43.03
CA GLU A 460 8.93 -3.37 -42.51
C GLU A 460 8.88 -3.42 -40.97
N PRO A 461 8.61 -2.31 -40.28
CA PRO A 461 8.55 -2.31 -38.83
C PRO A 461 7.31 -3.06 -38.34
N LYS A 462 7.53 -4.16 -37.63
CA LYS A 462 6.47 -4.87 -36.88
C LYS A 462 5.76 -3.88 -35.94
N ARG A 463 4.44 -3.73 -36.16
CA ARG A 463 3.51 -3.07 -35.23
C ARG A 463 3.77 -3.51 -33.79
N LYS A 464 3.97 -2.54 -32.89
CA LYS A 464 3.96 -2.75 -31.44
C LYS A 464 2.63 -3.40 -31.04
N ARG A 465 2.69 -4.66 -30.60
CA ARG A 465 1.57 -5.34 -29.92
C ARG A 465 1.42 -4.70 -28.54
N GLY A 466 0.35 -3.95 -28.34
CA GLY A 466 0.01 -3.33 -27.07
C GLY A 466 -0.35 -4.37 -26.01
N PHE A 467 0.29 -4.26 -24.85
CA PHE A 467 0.11 -5.09 -23.66
C PHE A 467 -1.36 -5.07 -23.15
N GLY A 468 -2.13 -4.02 -23.46
CA GLY A 468 -3.54 -3.90 -23.10
C GLY A 468 -4.47 -4.95 -23.72
N SER A 469 -4.15 -5.48 -24.91
CA SER A 469 -5.00 -6.49 -25.57
C SER A 469 -4.97 -7.86 -24.89
N ILE A 470 -3.86 -8.18 -24.21
CA ILE A 470 -3.70 -9.47 -23.49
C ILE A 470 -4.47 -9.42 -22.17
N VAL A 471 -4.44 -8.28 -21.48
CA VAL A 471 -5.15 -8.04 -20.21
C VAL A 471 -6.67 -8.00 -20.42
N MET A 472 -7.16 -7.28 -21.46
CA MET A 472 -8.59 -7.31 -21.80
C MET A 472 -9.09 -8.72 -22.14
N SER A 473 -8.30 -9.51 -22.89
CA SER A 473 -8.72 -10.88 -23.26
C SER A 473 -8.78 -11.85 -22.08
N ALA A 474 -8.00 -11.58 -21.02
CA ALA A 474 -8.03 -12.37 -19.79
C ALA A 474 -9.21 -11.98 -18.89
N ILE A 475 -9.55 -10.69 -18.83
CA ILE A 475 -10.69 -10.17 -18.07
C ILE A 475 -12.03 -10.60 -18.71
N ASP A 476 -12.15 -10.56 -20.05
CA ASP A 476 -13.36 -11.00 -20.76
C ASP A 476 -13.61 -12.51 -20.65
N LYS A 477 -12.55 -13.32 -20.59
CA LYS A 477 -12.68 -14.78 -20.39
C LYS A 477 -13.14 -15.15 -18.98
N ILE A 478 -12.82 -14.33 -17.98
CA ILE A 478 -13.22 -14.56 -16.58
C ILE A 478 -14.64 -14.04 -16.33
N ASN A 479 -15.02 -12.89 -16.91
CA ASN A 479 -16.41 -12.41 -16.89
C ASN A 479 -17.38 -13.40 -17.55
N LYS A 480 -16.95 -14.14 -18.58
CA LYS A 480 -17.74 -15.23 -19.17
C LYS A 480 -17.84 -16.48 -18.29
N GLY A 481 -16.89 -16.71 -17.39
CA GLY A 481 -16.93 -17.82 -16.42
C GLY A 481 -18.07 -17.70 -15.40
N PHE A 482 -18.53 -16.47 -15.12
CA PHE A 482 -19.70 -16.22 -14.27
C PHE A 482 -21.05 -16.25 -15.02
N SER A 483 -21.03 -16.14 -16.35
CA SER A 483 -22.25 -16.24 -17.19
C SER A 483 -22.55 -17.66 -17.66
N ALA A 484 -21.58 -18.58 -17.62
CA ALA A 484 -21.70 -19.92 -18.19
C ALA A 484 -22.23 -20.99 -17.22
N ALA A 485 -22.64 -20.61 -16.00
CA ALA A 485 -23.22 -21.53 -15.02
C ALA A 485 -24.76 -21.56 -15.01
N GLU A 486 -25.42 -20.88 -15.96
CA GLU A 486 -26.89 -20.79 -16.04
C GLU A 486 -27.52 -21.54 -17.22
N ASP A 487 -26.75 -22.28 -18.03
CA ASP A 487 -27.30 -23.07 -19.14
C ASP A 487 -27.20 -24.59 -18.87
N GLU A 488 -27.84 -25.08 -17.81
CA GLU A 488 -28.36 -26.45 -17.76
C GLU A 488 -29.79 -26.41 -17.20
N GLU A 489 -30.78 -26.38 -18.11
CA GLU A 489 -32.19 -26.62 -17.78
C GLU A 489 -32.59 -28.09 -18.05
N ILE A 490 -33.40 -28.59 -17.10
CA ILE A 490 -34.07 -29.90 -16.90
C ILE A 490 -33.22 -30.99 -16.23
#